data_AF-A0A534WBR1-F1
#
_entry.id   AF-A0A534WBR1-F1
#
_cell.length_a   1.000
_cell.length_b   1.000
_cell.length_c   1.000
_cell.angle_alpha   90.00
_cell.angle_beta   90.00
_cell.angle_gamma   90.00
#
_symmetry.space_group_name_H-M   'P 1'
#
loop_
_entity.id
_entity.type
_entity.pdbx_description
1 polymer ?
#
loop_
_entity_poly.entity_id
_entity_poly.type
_entity_poly.pdbx_seq_one_letter_code
_entity_poly.pdbx_strand_id
1 'polypeptide(L)'
;MGGTSAGSPALASALALVNQRLAQTRGVTGGLGLLLPDLYRLGSAQVRGMGAPVFRDVTEGSNGAFLAGPGFDLATGWGAPLVDALAAGLEGPGPCEPDLVCMVPNGRGGHSCAGEWLVEQELFVVRRNHLPAPFQICRDGDPQCDADGAADGRCTIGVALCLNVFDSRGPLLHARGSRKGLPLCRPGTVRRARLLAPRASRRDPTAAANHQALAEAIGALPLPTKLDAACTATVPVIVPVNGRVTLRALVADARGPVTPRVTLRCTP
;
A
#
# COMPACT_ATOMS: atom_id res chain seq x y z
N MET A 1 37.68 9.25 15.29
CA MET A 1 36.68 10.26 14.88
C MET A 1 35.30 9.63 14.97
N GLY A 2 34.26 10.36 15.41
CA GLY A 2 32.92 9.83 15.64
C GLY A 2 31.84 10.91 15.65
N GLY A 3 30.66 10.58 16.17
CA GLY A 3 29.50 11.49 16.22
C GLY A 3 28.68 11.52 14.93
N THR A 4 27.57 12.26 14.93
CA THR A 4 26.68 12.41 13.76
C THR A 4 27.41 12.98 12.54
N SER A 5 28.49 13.75 12.75
CA SER A 5 29.39 14.23 11.71
C SER A 5 30.07 13.12 10.91
N ALA A 6 30.25 11.92 11.48
CA ALA A 6 30.72 10.74 10.75
C ALA A 6 29.57 9.97 10.08
N GLY A 7 28.38 9.98 10.68
CA GLY A 7 27.18 9.33 10.14
C GLY A 7 26.66 9.98 8.86
N SER A 8 26.61 11.32 8.80
CA SER A 8 26.13 12.06 7.62
C SER A 8 26.88 11.73 6.33
N PRO A 9 28.23 11.80 6.26
CA PRO A 9 28.95 11.44 5.04
C PRO A 9 28.86 9.94 4.72
N ALA A 10 28.78 9.06 5.72
CA ALA A 10 28.58 7.63 5.49
C ALA A 10 27.23 7.33 4.80
N LEU A 11 26.15 7.97 5.26
CA LEU A 11 24.84 7.88 4.61
C LEU A 11 24.86 8.47 3.20
N ALA A 12 25.52 9.62 3.00
CA ALA A 12 25.65 10.23 1.68
C ALA A 12 26.36 9.29 0.69
N SER A 13 27.44 8.62 1.11
CA SER A 13 28.14 7.63 0.28
C SER A 13 27.25 6.42 -0.05
N ALA A 14 26.49 5.90 0.92
CA ALA A 14 25.55 4.81 0.66
C ALA A 14 24.48 5.21 -0.35
N LEU A 15 23.88 6.40 -0.21
CA LEU A 15 22.88 6.92 -1.14
C LEU A 15 23.45 7.18 -2.53
N ALA A 16 24.72 7.58 -2.64
CA ALA A 16 25.38 7.71 -3.94
C ALA A 16 25.48 6.36 -4.68
N LEU A 17 25.81 5.27 -3.96
CA LEU A 17 25.85 3.92 -4.53
C LEU A 17 24.46 3.43 -4.92
N VAL A 18 23.45 3.66 -4.08
CA VAL A 18 22.05 3.38 -4.40
C VAL A 18 21.63 4.13 -5.67
N ASN A 19 21.95 5.42 -5.78
CA ASN A 19 21.63 6.23 -6.95
C ASN A 19 22.28 5.70 -8.23
N GLN A 20 23.57 5.32 -8.16
CA GLN A 20 24.28 4.72 -9.29
C GLN A 20 23.60 3.43 -9.75
N ARG A 21 23.22 2.57 -8.80
CA ARG A 21 22.52 1.32 -9.07
C ARG A 21 21.16 1.56 -9.71
N LEU A 22 20.34 2.46 -9.17
CA LEU A 22 19.04 2.82 -9.76
C LEU A 22 19.15 3.43 -11.17
N ALA A 23 20.19 4.23 -11.42
CA ALA A 23 20.44 4.75 -12.76
C ALA A 23 20.74 3.63 -13.77
N GLN A 24 21.46 2.59 -13.34
CA GLN A 24 21.79 1.42 -14.16
C GLN A 24 20.59 0.49 -14.38
N THR A 25 19.75 0.28 -13.37
CA THR A 25 18.64 -0.70 -13.44
C THR A 25 17.34 -0.10 -13.96
N ARG A 26 17.08 1.20 -13.76
CA ARG A 26 15.83 1.87 -14.17
C ARG A 26 16.00 2.95 -15.24
N GLY A 27 17.23 3.32 -15.61
CA GLY A 27 17.48 4.41 -16.56
C GLY A 27 17.09 5.81 -16.05
N VAL A 28 16.89 5.98 -14.73
CA VAL A 28 16.57 7.27 -14.10
C VAL A 28 17.85 8.10 -13.98
N THR A 29 17.89 9.25 -14.66
CA THR A 29 19.09 10.13 -14.73
C THR A 29 19.02 11.36 -13.82
N GLY A 30 17.94 11.52 -13.03
CA GLY A 30 17.64 12.70 -12.21
C GLY A 30 18.08 12.65 -10.75
N GLY A 31 18.76 11.59 -10.30
CA GLY A 31 19.08 11.39 -8.89
C GLY A 31 17.92 10.80 -8.07
N LEU A 32 18.15 10.57 -6.77
CA LEU A 32 17.15 9.99 -5.85
C LEU A 32 16.01 10.95 -5.45
N GLY A 33 16.14 12.25 -5.73
CA GLY A 33 15.15 13.24 -5.30
C GLY A 33 14.97 13.30 -3.78
N LEU A 34 13.75 13.62 -3.34
CA LEU A 34 13.38 13.67 -1.92
C LEU A 34 13.06 12.27 -1.40
N LEU A 35 13.98 11.67 -0.66
CA LEU A 35 13.86 10.30 -0.13
C LEU A 35 12.96 10.15 1.10
N LEU A 36 12.57 11.24 1.75
CA LEU A 36 11.84 11.18 3.03
C LEU A 36 10.57 10.32 2.95
N PRO A 37 9.65 10.50 1.97
CA PRO A 37 8.48 9.64 1.84
C PRO A 37 8.85 8.16 1.71
N ASP A 38 9.80 7.83 0.82
CA ASP A 38 10.21 6.43 0.60
C ASP A 38 10.85 5.79 1.83
N LEU A 39 11.66 6.52 2.59
CA LEU A 39 12.29 5.99 3.81
C LEU A 39 11.23 5.66 4.87
N TYR A 40 10.22 6.52 5.02
CA TYR A 40 9.11 6.26 5.95
C TYR A 40 8.20 5.14 5.47
N ARG A 41 7.96 5.03 4.16
CA ARG A 41 7.25 3.92 3.53
C ARG A 41 7.93 2.58 3.82
N LEU A 42 9.24 2.51 3.58
CA LEU A 42 10.05 1.30 3.80
C LEU A 42 10.14 0.94 5.29
N GLY A 43 10.31 1.94 6.16
CA GLY A 43 10.34 1.71 7.62
C GLY A 43 8.98 1.22 8.15
N SER A 44 7.88 1.81 7.68
CA SER A 44 6.53 1.37 8.01
C SER A 44 6.21 -0.02 7.49
N ALA A 45 6.65 -0.37 6.28
CA ALA A 45 6.51 -1.73 5.74
C ALA A 45 7.28 -2.75 6.61
N GLN A 46 8.52 -2.45 6.97
CA GLN A 46 9.33 -3.28 7.85
C GLN A 46 8.66 -3.54 9.21
N VAL A 47 8.15 -2.50 9.89
CA VAL A 47 7.49 -2.67 11.19
C VAL A 47 6.21 -3.49 11.08
N ARG A 48 5.53 -3.44 9.93
CA ARG A 48 4.36 -4.28 9.64
C ARG A 48 4.71 -5.71 9.19
N GLY A 49 6.00 -6.06 9.13
CA GLY A 49 6.46 -7.37 8.65
C GLY A 49 6.30 -7.57 7.15
N MET A 50 6.22 -6.48 6.38
CA MET A 50 6.03 -6.50 4.93
C MET A 50 7.36 -6.24 4.23
N GLY A 51 7.91 -7.30 3.61
CA GLY A 51 9.20 -7.27 2.92
C GLY A 51 10.39 -7.52 3.82
N ALA A 52 11.57 -7.56 3.22
CA ALA A 52 12.84 -7.71 3.94
C ALA A 52 13.14 -6.46 4.78
N PRO A 53 13.82 -6.60 5.93
CA PRO A 53 14.25 -5.44 6.71
C PRO A 53 15.18 -4.53 5.89
N VAL A 54 14.81 -3.25 5.82
CA VAL A 54 15.53 -2.18 5.12
C VAL A 54 16.40 -1.37 6.08
N PHE A 55 16.01 -1.31 7.35
CA PHE A 55 16.74 -0.64 8.42
C PHE A 55 17.10 -1.64 9.52
N ARG A 56 18.32 -1.53 10.03
CA ARG A 56 18.70 -2.13 11.30
C ARG A 56 18.21 -1.23 12.42
N ASP A 57 17.06 -1.60 12.95
CA ASP A 57 16.39 -0.95 14.08
C ASP A 57 17.29 -0.99 15.34
N VAL A 58 17.36 0.12 16.06
CA VAL A 58 18.13 0.25 17.30
C VAL A 58 17.13 0.34 18.44
N THR A 59 16.99 -0.74 19.20
CA THR A 59 15.93 -0.84 20.22
C THR A 59 16.40 -0.55 21.64
N GLU A 60 17.69 -0.27 21.82
CA GLU A 60 18.32 -0.07 23.12
C GLU A 60 19.25 1.14 23.12
N GLY A 61 19.26 1.88 24.23
CA GLY A 61 20.08 3.08 24.42
C GLY A 61 19.26 4.37 24.48
N SER A 62 19.95 5.51 24.50
CA SER A 62 19.33 6.84 24.49
C SER A 62 20.27 7.89 23.89
N ASN A 63 19.69 9.00 23.41
CA ASN A 63 20.46 10.20 23.05
C ASN A 63 20.54 11.22 24.20
N GLY A 64 20.26 10.80 25.44
CA GLY A 64 20.17 11.63 26.64
C GLY A 64 18.80 12.28 26.87
N ALA A 65 17.96 12.40 25.84
CA ALA A 65 16.61 12.98 25.95
C ALA A 65 15.49 11.98 25.64
N PHE A 66 15.72 11.08 24.69
CA PHE A 66 14.77 10.06 24.25
C PHE A 66 15.43 8.68 24.30
N LEU A 67 14.65 7.69 24.72
CA LEU A 67 15.04 6.28 24.68
C LEU A 67 14.85 5.73 23.27
N ALA A 68 15.73 4.83 22.87
CA ALA A 68 15.55 4.02 21.67
C ALA A 68 14.52 2.91 21.94
N GLY A 69 13.84 2.42 20.90
CA GLY A 69 12.81 1.39 21.04
C GLY A 69 12.33 0.85 19.69
N PRO A 70 11.48 -0.19 19.67
CA PRO A 70 11.07 -0.84 18.43
C PRO A 70 10.38 0.12 17.43
N GLY A 71 10.83 0.09 16.19
CA GLY A 71 10.29 0.89 15.09
C GLY A 71 10.93 2.28 15.00
N PHE A 72 10.11 3.29 14.69
CA PHE A 72 10.63 4.67 14.63
C PHE A 72 10.73 5.26 16.04
N ASP A 73 11.89 5.81 16.39
CA ASP A 73 12.09 6.54 17.63
C ASP A 73 12.82 7.89 17.44
N LEU A 74 12.81 8.72 18.48
CA LEU A 74 13.43 10.06 18.46
C LEU A 74 14.94 10.05 18.75
N ALA A 75 15.51 8.89 19.10
CA ALA A 75 16.93 8.73 19.36
C ALA A 75 17.71 8.38 18.09
N THR A 76 17.14 7.53 17.23
CA THR A 76 17.79 6.89 16.08
C THR A 76 16.93 6.86 14.81
N GLY A 77 15.67 7.30 14.87
CA GLY A 77 14.76 7.28 13.73
C GLY A 77 14.32 5.85 13.43
N TRP A 78 14.40 5.43 12.16
CA TRP A 78 14.19 4.03 11.75
C TRP A 78 15.41 3.13 12.00
N GLY A 79 16.52 3.69 12.47
CA GLY A 79 17.80 2.98 12.60
C GLY A 79 18.71 3.11 11.37
N ALA A 80 19.71 2.24 11.28
CA ALA A 80 20.75 2.32 10.25
C ALA A 80 20.30 1.63 8.94
N PRO A 81 20.35 2.28 7.77
CA PRO A 81 19.93 1.64 6.52
C PRO A 81 20.86 0.48 6.15
N LEU A 82 20.26 -0.62 5.70
CA LEU A 82 20.94 -1.77 5.12
C LEU A 82 21.05 -1.52 3.62
N VAL A 83 22.22 -1.09 3.14
CA VAL A 83 22.38 -0.47 1.80
C VAL A 83 21.82 -1.32 0.66
N ASP A 84 22.07 -2.63 0.64
CA ASP A 84 21.55 -3.51 -0.41
C ASP A 84 20.03 -3.67 -0.35
N ALA A 85 19.47 -3.79 0.87
CA ALA A 85 18.02 -3.89 1.06
C ALA A 85 17.32 -2.55 0.81
N LEU A 86 17.97 -1.43 1.11
CA LEU A 86 17.51 -0.09 0.76
C LEU A 86 17.54 0.11 -0.75
N ALA A 87 18.61 -0.31 -1.43
CA ALA A 87 18.66 -0.30 -2.89
C ALA A 87 17.53 -1.15 -3.47
N ALA A 88 17.34 -2.38 -3.00
CA ALA A 88 16.27 -3.26 -3.45
C ALA A 88 14.87 -2.68 -3.17
N GLY A 89 14.63 -2.10 -1.98
CA GLY A 89 13.36 -1.47 -1.62
C GLY A 89 13.08 -0.16 -2.36
N LEU A 90 14.13 0.47 -2.91
CA LEU A 90 14.03 1.61 -3.82
C LEU A 90 14.01 1.18 -5.30
N GLU A 91 14.52 -0.02 -5.66
CA GLU A 91 14.55 -0.65 -7.00
C GLU A 91 13.26 -1.39 -7.34
N GLY A 92 12.60 -1.96 -6.34
CA GLY A 92 11.23 -2.42 -6.46
C GLY A 92 10.30 -1.21 -6.56
N PRO A 93 9.16 -1.33 -7.24
CA PRO A 93 8.09 -0.37 -6.98
C PRO A 93 7.88 -0.40 -5.47
N GLY A 94 7.82 0.76 -4.82
CA GLY A 94 7.50 0.74 -3.40
C GLY A 94 6.23 -0.08 -3.17
N PRO A 95 6.11 -0.94 -2.13
CA PRO A 95 4.81 -1.44 -1.69
C PRO A 95 3.83 -0.29 -1.74
N CYS A 96 2.72 -0.53 -2.43
CA CYS A 96 1.71 0.48 -2.70
C CYS A 96 1.34 1.19 -1.39
N GLU A 97 1.74 2.45 -1.27
CA GLU A 97 1.28 3.33 -0.21
C GLU A 97 -0.08 3.89 -0.64
N PRO A 98 -1.00 4.23 0.29
CA PRO A 98 -2.27 4.91 -0.02
C PRO A 98 -2.09 6.35 -0.58
N ASP A 99 -1.12 6.55 -1.47
CA ASP A 99 -1.08 7.64 -2.42
C ASP A 99 -1.74 7.22 -3.76
N LEU A 100 -2.32 8.23 -4.40
CA LEU A 100 -3.39 8.30 -5.43
C LEU A 100 -3.33 7.34 -6.63
N VAL A 101 -2.28 6.53 -6.80
CA VAL A 101 -2.10 5.61 -7.93
C VAL A 101 -2.63 4.21 -7.59
N CYS A 102 -2.50 3.78 -6.33
CA CYS A 102 -2.71 2.37 -5.95
C CYS A 102 -4.12 2.06 -5.43
N MET A 103 -4.92 3.10 -5.23
CA MET A 103 -6.27 3.02 -4.70
C MET A 103 -7.28 2.86 -5.82
N VAL A 104 -8.03 1.76 -5.78
CA VAL A 104 -9.15 1.51 -6.71
C VAL A 104 -10.38 2.25 -6.18
N PRO A 105 -10.79 3.36 -6.82
CA PRO A 105 -11.84 4.21 -6.28
C PRO A 105 -13.18 3.49 -6.30
N ASN A 106 -13.97 3.73 -5.25
CA ASN A 106 -15.34 3.23 -5.21
C ASN A 106 -16.20 3.97 -6.25
N GLY A 107 -16.59 3.26 -7.31
CA GLY A 107 -17.20 3.87 -8.49
C GLY A 107 -18.58 4.51 -8.25
N ARG A 108 -18.68 5.81 -8.57
CA ARG A 108 -19.87 6.68 -8.73
C ARG A 108 -20.78 6.85 -7.50
N GLY A 109 -20.82 8.10 -7.00
CA GLY A 109 -22.03 8.67 -6.39
C GLY A 109 -22.08 8.81 -4.87
N GLY A 110 -20.95 8.78 -4.14
CA GLY A 110 -20.97 8.91 -2.68
C GLY A 110 -20.03 10.00 -2.16
N HIS A 111 -20.53 10.87 -1.29
CA HIS A 111 -19.77 11.88 -0.53
C HIS A 111 -18.77 11.30 0.49
N SER A 112 -18.41 10.02 0.40
CA SER A 112 -17.68 9.28 1.44
C SER A 112 -16.47 8.53 0.87
N CYS A 113 -15.29 8.96 1.30
CA CYS A 113 -14.01 8.24 1.23
C CYS A 113 -13.91 7.10 2.25
N ALA A 114 -15.06 6.60 2.72
CA ALA A 114 -15.11 5.76 3.91
C ALA A 114 -14.33 4.44 3.73
N GLY A 115 -14.28 3.90 2.50
CA GLY A 115 -13.50 2.71 2.21
C GLY A 115 -13.13 2.58 0.74
N GLU A 116 -11.88 2.19 0.48
CA GLU A 116 -11.33 1.89 -0.84
C GLU A 116 -10.37 0.70 -0.77
N TRP A 117 -10.20 -0.03 -1.89
CA TRP A 117 -9.26 -1.14 -1.96
C TRP A 117 -7.92 -0.65 -2.51
N LEU A 118 -6.85 -0.97 -1.77
CA LEU A 118 -5.48 -0.89 -2.23
C LEU A 118 -5.11 -2.21 -2.90
N VAL A 119 -4.46 -2.13 -4.06
CA VAL A 119 -3.92 -3.29 -4.79
C VAL A 119 -2.44 -3.06 -5.00
N GLU A 120 -1.61 -3.99 -4.53
CA GLU A 120 -0.15 -3.95 -4.70
C GLU A 120 0.22 -4.37 -6.12
N GLN A 121 0.40 -3.38 -7.01
CA GLN A 121 0.88 -3.59 -8.39
C GLN A 121 1.44 -2.28 -8.98
N GLU A 122 2.30 -2.38 -10.00
CA GLU A 122 2.82 -1.21 -10.72
C GLU A 122 1.91 -0.71 -11.83
N LEU A 123 1.44 -1.64 -12.67
CA LEU A 123 0.73 -1.33 -13.89
C LEU A 123 -0.77 -1.53 -13.68
N PHE A 124 -1.47 -0.41 -13.48
CA PHE A 124 -2.91 -0.43 -13.34
C PHE A 124 -3.62 -0.46 -14.69
N VAL A 125 -4.66 -1.29 -14.77
CA VAL A 125 -5.71 -1.07 -15.75
C VAL A 125 -6.41 0.23 -15.37
N VAL A 126 -6.29 1.24 -16.23
CA VAL A 126 -6.90 2.56 -16.03
C VAL A 126 -8.09 2.79 -16.96
N ARG A 127 -9.07 3.56 -16.48
CA ARG A 127 -10.21 4.04 -17.26
C ARG A 127 -9.80 5.26 -18.09
N ARG A 128 -10.69 5.69 -19.00
CA ARG A 128 -10.54 6.92 -19.82
C ARG A 128 -10.36 8.21 -19.00
N ASN A 129 -10.74 8.22 -17.73
CA ASN A 129 -10.55 9.35 -16.82
C ASN A 129 -9.28 9.22 -15.97
N HIS A 130 -8.33 8.38 -16.39
CA HIS A 130 -7.04 8.14 -15.72
C HIS A 130 -7.13 7.61 -14.28
N LEU A 131 -8.29 7.06 -13.90
CA LEU A 131 -8.44 6.37 -12.63
C LEU A 131 -8.23 4.86 -12.80
N PRO A 132 -7.73 4.16 -11.78
CA PRO A 132 -7.77 2.71 -11.72
C PRO A 132 -9.18 2.16 -12.00
N ALA A 133 -9.24 1.16 -12.86
CA ALA A 133 -10.44 0.42 -13.15
C ALA A 133 -10.86 -0.42 -11.93
N PRO A 134 -12.16 -0.74 -11.78
CA PRO A 134 -12.68 -1.57 -10.69
C PRO A 134 -12.33 -3.06 -10.90
N PHE A 135 -11.44 -3.32 -11.85
CA PHE A 135 -10.82 -4.59 -12.12
C PHE A 135 -9.36 -4.35 -12.46
N GLN A 136 -8.50 -5.26 -12.03
CA GLN A 136 -7.07 -5.24 -12.28
C GLN A 136 -6.66 -6.60 -12.83
N ILE A 137 -5.60 -6.61 -13.62
CA ILE A 137 -5.11 -7.79 -14.32
C ILE A 137 -3.65 -7.95 -13.93
N CYS A 138 -3.29 -9.13 -13.48
CA CYS A 138 -1.92 -9.53 -13.23
C CYS A 138 -1.58 -10.74 -14.10
N ARG A 139 -0.33 -10.83 -14.52
CA ARG A 139 0.21 -11.98 -15.24
C ARG A 139 0.96 -12.89 -14.27
N ASP A 140 0.73 -14.19 -14.38
CA ASP A 140 1.39 -15.24 -13.60
C ASP A 140 2.91 -15.16 -13.80
N GLY A 141 3.64 -14.95 -12.71
CA GLY A 141 5.09 -14.74 -12.71
C GLY A 141 5.57 -13.32 -13.04
N ASP A 142 4.68 -12.32 -13.12
CA ASP A 142 5.07 -10.92 -13.28
C ASP A 142 5.42 -10.30 -11.91
N PRO A 143 6.70 -10.01 -11.62
CA PRO A 143 7.11 -9.49 -10.32
C PRO A 143 6.52 -8.10 -10.00
N GLN A 144 5.91 -7.42 -10.98
CA GLN A 144 5.27 -6.12 -10.78
C GLN A 144 3.87 -6.20 -10.16
N CYS A 145 3.24 -7.37 -10.15
CA CYS A 145 1.87 -7.56 -9.62
C CYS A 145 1.65 -8.92 -8.94
N ASP A 146 2.58 -9.86 -9.16
CA ASP A 146 2.60 -11.19 -8.60
C ASP A 146 3.69 -11.26 -7.53
N ALA A 147 3.27 -11.30 -6.26
CA ALA A 147 4.15 -11.09 -5.12
C ALA A 147 5.22 -12.19 -4.95
N ASP A 148 4.97 -13.40 -5.47
CA ASP A 148 5.96 -14.47 -5.48
C ASP A 148 6.82 -14.49 -6.77
N GLY A 149 6.42 -13.74 -7.80
CA GLY A 149 7.11 -13.64 -9.08
C GLY A 149 7.25 -14.97 -9.82
N ALA A 150 6.49 -15.99 -9.45
CA ALA A 150 6.60 -17.33 -10.02
C ALA A 150 5.45 -17.60 -11.00
N ALA A 151 5.78 -18.11 -12.19
CA ALA A 151 4.76 -18.62 -13.11
C ALA A 151 4.32 -20.03 -12.70
N ASP A 152 3.52 -20.12 -11.62
CA ASP A 152 3.13 -21.37 -10.96
C ASP A 152 1.63 -21.71 -11.13
N GLY A 153 0.93 -20.97 -11.99
CA GLY A 153 -0.48 -21.16 -12.31
C GLY A 153 -1.43 -20.33 -11.45
N ARG A 154 -0.94 -19.34 -10.70
CA ARG A 154 -1.72 -18.42 -9.87
C ARG A 154 -0.93 -17.13 -9.64
N CYS A 155 -1.66 -16.03 -9.53
CA CYS A 155 -1.10 -14.76 -9.11
C CYS A 155 -1.35 -14.58 -7.60
N THR A 156 -0.32 -14.26 -6.84
CA THR A 156 -0.38 -13.83 -5.44
C THR A 156 -0.42 -12.31 -5.38
N ILE A 157 -1.60 -11.72 -5.24
CA ILE A 157 -1.77 -10.25 -5.32
C ILE A 157 -2.02 -9.69 -3.92
N GLY A 158 -1.14 -8.78 -3.47
CA GLY A 158 -1.30 -8.07 -2.21
C GLY A 158 -2.45 -7.07 -2.25
N VAL A 159 -3.34 -7.09 -1.26
CA VAL A 159 -4.45 -6.13 -1.15
C VAL A 159 -4.69 -5.66 0.27
N ALA A 160 -5.17 -4.43 0.43
CA ALA A 160 -5.64 -3.91 1.72
C ALA A 160 -6.96 -3.15 1.57
N LEU A 161 -7.78 -3.16 2.63
CA LEU A 161 -8.94 -2.26 2.74
C LEU A 161 -8.51 -1.03 3.52
N CYS A 162 -8.61 0.14 2.91
CA CYS A 162 -8.22 1.40 3.53
C CYS A 162 -9.44 2.28 3.81
N LEU A 163 -9.50 2.81 5.02
CA LEU A 163 -10.59 3.66 5.52
C LEU A 163 -10.20 5.13 5.42
N ASN A 164 -11.20 5.99 5.20
CA ASN A 164 -11.02 7.45 5.13
C ASN A 164 -9.91 7.87 4.15
N VAL A 165 -9.86 7.25 2.96
CA VAL A 165 -8.83 7.55 1.95
C VAL A 165 -9.26 8.75 1.12
N PHE A 166 -8.53 9.85 1.26
CA PHE A 166 -8.82 11.08 0.54
C PHE A 166 -8.35 11.00 -0.91
N ASP A 167 -9.27 11.02 -1.88
CA ASP A 167 -8.92 11.08 -3.29
C ASP A 167 -8.75 12.54 -3.75
N SER A 168 -7.51 13.03 -3.76
CA SER A 168 -7.16 14.38 -4.22
C SER A 168 -7.20 14.54 -5.76
N ARG A 169 -7.53 13.48 -6.54
CA ARG A 169 -7.75 13.54 -8.01
C ARG A 169 -9.02 14.32 -8.40
N GLY A 170 -9.73 14.91 -7.43
CA GLY A 170 -10.91 15.76 -7.56
C GLY A 170 -10.90 16.77 -8.72
N PRO A 171 -9.80 17.46 -9.08
CA PRO A 171 -9.81 18.41 -10.20
C PRO A 171 -10.10 17.77 -11.56
N LEU A 172 -9.65 16.53 -11.80
CA LEU A 172 -9.90 15.79 -13.06
C LEU A 172 -11.27 15.10 -13.09
N LEU A 173 -11.83 14.81 -11.91
CA LEU A 173 -13.13 14.16 -11.73
C LEU A 173 -14.32 15.10 -11.94
N HIS A 174 -14.13 16.41 -11.74
CA HIS A 174 -15.18 17.43 -11.79
C HIS A 174 -15.20 18.27 -13.08
N ALA A 175 -14.36 17.96 -14.07
CA ALA A 175 -14.29 18.69 -15.34
C ALA A 175 -15.55 18.56 -16.25
N ARG A 176 -16.65 17.96 -15.76
CA ARG A 176 -17.94 17.94 -16.45
C ARG A 176 -19.08 18.37 -15.51
N GLY A 177 -19.22 19.68 -15.32
CA GLY A 177 -20.43 20.29 -14.76
C GLY A 177 -20.15 21.54 -13.93
N SER A 178 -20.77 22.66 -14.30
CA SER A 178 -20.63 23.96 -13.64
C SER A 178 -21.29 23.99 -12.26
N ARG A 179 -20.58 23.57 -11.19
CA ARG A 179 -20.90 24.00 -9.83
C ARG A 179 -19.63 24.25 -9.00
N LYS A 180 -19.64 25.43 -8.37
CA LYS A 180 -18.69 25.99 -7.38
C LYS A 180 -18.16 24.93 -6.38
N GLY A 181 -16.84 24.92 -6.18
CA GLY A 181 -16.13 24.40 -5.00
C GLY A 181 -16.17 22.88 -4.79
N LEU A 182 -15.00 22.22 -4.77
CA LEU A 182 -14.87 20.77 -4.54
C LEU A 182 -15.64 20.29 -3.30
N PRO A 183 -16.64 19.39 -3.41
CA PRO A 183 -17.01 18.54 -2.29
C PRO A 183 -15.98 17.40 -2.25
N LEU A 184 -14.81 17.71 -1.69
CA LEU A 184 -13.85 16.72 -1.25
C LEU A 184 -14.59 15.68 -0.39
N CYS A 185 -14.38 14.39 -0.65
CA CYS A 185 -14.85 13.35 0.24
C CYS A 185 -14.35 13.65 1.66
N ARG A 186 -15.25 13.98 2.59
CA ARG A 186 -14.85 14.31 3.97
C ARG A 186 -14.57 13.02 4.73
N PRO A 187 -13.42 12.84 5.37
CA PRO A 187 -13.23 11.77 6.34
C PRO A 187 -14.34 11.81 7.41
N GLY A 188 -14.71 10.64 7.90
CA GLY A 188 -15.77 10.49 8.89
C GLY A 188 -15.40 9.46 9.94
N THR A 189 -16.27 9.30 10.94
CA THR A 189 -16.13 8.18 11.87
C THR A 189 -16.67 6.91 11.21
N VAL A 190 -15.77 6.04 10.77
CA VAL A 190 -16.13 4.69 10.32
C VAL A 190 -16.45 3.87 11.56
N ARG A 191 -17.66 3.31 11.61
CA ARG A 191 -18.16 2.53 12.76
C ARG A 191 -18.17 1.03 12.50
N ARG A 192 -18.13 0.62 11.23
CA ARG A 192 -18.22 -0.78 10.84
C ARG A 192 -17.52 -1.01 9.51
N ALA A 193 -16.69 -2.05 9.44
CA ALA A 193 -16.19 -2.63 8.20
C ALA A 193 -16.44 -4.14 8.23
N ARG A 194 -16.81 -4.74 7.09
CA ARG A 194 -17.04 -6.19 7.00
C ARG A 194 -16.82 -6.70 5.58
N LEU A 195 -16.17 -7.85 5.44
CA LEU A 195 -16.04 -8.55 4.16
C LEU A 195 -17.42 -9.02 3.62
N LEU A 196 -17.68 -8.79 2.33
CA LEU A 196 -18.85 -9.29 1.61
C LEU A 196 -18.48 -10.33 0.53
N ALA A 197 -17.30 -10.19 -0.07
CA ALA A 197 -16.74 -11.13 -1.04
C ALA A 197 -15.19 -11.07 -1.01
N PRO A 198 -14.48 -12.20 -1.27
CA PRO A 198 -15.01 -13.54 -1.55
C PRO A 198 -15.74 -14.12 -0.34
N ARG A 199 -16.63 -15.09 -0.56
CA ARG A 199 -17.30 -15.82 0.52
C ARG A 199 -16.53 -17.10 0.80
N ALA A 200 -16.53 -17.55 2.05
CA ALA A 200 -16.03 -18.88 2.39
C ALA A 200 -16.71 -19.96 1.54
N SER A 201 -15.93 -20.91 1.04
CA SER A 201 -16.40 -22.05 0.25
C SER A 201 -15.82 -23.34 0.82
N ARG A 202 -16.67 -24.36 1.03
CA ARG A 202 -16.19 -25.70 1.41
C ARG A 202 -15.59 -26.48 0.25
N ARG A 203 -15.89 -26.08 -0.99
CA ARG A 203 -15.46 -26.77 -2.22
C ARG A 203 -14.20 -26.16 -2.84
N ASP A 204 -13.83 -24.96 -2.41
CA ASP A 204 -12.71 -24.20 -2.95
C ASP A 204 -11.82 -23.75 -1.78
N PRO A 205 -10.75 -24.50 -1.48
CA PRO A 205 -9.82 -24.17 -0.40
C PRO A 205 -9.17 -22.80 -0.57
N THR A 206 -8.91 -22.37 -1.81
CA THR A 206 -8.33 -21.06 -2.11
C THR A 206 -9.30 -19.94 -1.75
N ALA A 207 -10.58 -20.08 -2.12
CA ALA A 207 -11.61 -19.12 -1.71
C ALA A 207 -11.83 -19.09 -0.19
N ALA A 208 -11.70 -20.24 0.49
CA ALA A 208 -11.76 -20.31 1.96
C ALA A 208 -10.60 -19.57 2.61
N ALA A 209 -9.37 -19.82 2.15
CA ALA A 209 -8.15 -19.16 2.63
C ALA A 209 -8.20 -17.64 2.40
N ASN A 210 -8.52 -17.21 1.17
CA ASN A 210 -8.70 -15.80 0.84
C ASN A 210 -9.76 -15.13 1.72
N HIS A 211 -10.92 -15.78 1.93
CA HIS A 211 -11.96 -15.24 2.81
C HIS A 211 -11.48 -15.10 4.26
N GLN A 212 -10.81 -16.11 4.80
CA GLN A 212 -10.32 -16.09 6.18
C GLN A 212 -9.32 -14.95 6.38
N ALA A 213 -8.29 -14.87 5.54
CA ALA A 213 -7.25 -13.84 5.66
C ALA A 213 -7.81 -12.42 5.53
N LEU A 214 -8.72 -12.19 4.56
CA LEU A 214 -9.38 -10.89 4.39
C LEU A 214 -10.32 -10.54 5.56
N ALA A 215 -11.05 -11.52 6.09
CA ALA A 215 -11.96 -11.30 7.21
C ALA A 215 -11.19 -10.97 8.50
N GLU A 216 -10.06 -11.65 8.73
CA GLU A 216 -9.16 -11.38 9.86
C GLU A 216 -8.55 -9.98 9.76
N ALA A 217 -7.98 -9.63 8.61
CA ALA A 217 -7.37 -8.32 8.39
C ALA A 217 -8.38 -7.16 8.54
N ILE A 218 -9.60 -7.32 8.04
CA ILE A 218 -10.69 -6.34 8.22
C ILE A 218 -11.16 -6.30 9.68
N GLY A 219 -11.20 -7.44 10.37
CA GLY A 219 -11.57 -7.53 11.78
C GLY A 219 -10.58 -6.84 12.72
N ALA A 220 -9.32 -6.72 12.30
CA ALA A 220 -8.26 -6.03 13.04
C ALA A 220 -8.27 -4.49 12.87
N LEU A 221 -9.15 -3.93 12.03
CA LEU A 221 -9.25 -2.47 11.88
C LEU A 221 -9.66 -1.82 13.20
N PRO A 222 -9.07 -0.67 13.58
CA PRO A 222 -9.30 -0.02 14.88
C PRO A 222 -10.65 0.72 14.92
N LEU A 223 -11.75 -0.01 14.85
CA LEU A 223 -13.10 0.58 14.78
C LEU A 223 -13.70 0.85 16.17
N PRO A 224 -14.42 1.97 16.37
CA PRO A 224 -14.63 3.04 15.41
C PRO A 224 -13.38 3.89 15.19
N THR A 225 -13.10 4.29 13.94
CA THR A 225 -11.92 5.11 13.61
C THR A 225 -12.30 6.43 12.93
N LYS A 226 -11.50 7.46 13.22
CA LYS A 226 -11.42 8.72 12.47
C LYS A 226 -10.08 8.88 11.77
N LEU A 227 -9.18 7.91 11.91
CA LEU A 227 -7.87 7.94 11.28
C LEU A 227 -8.05 8.01 9.77
N ASP A 228 -7.29 8.90 9.13
CA ASP A 228 -7.18 8.99 7.69
C ASP A 228 -6.26 7.87 7.18
N ALA A 229 -6.55 7.35 5.99
CA ALA A 229 -5.80 6.26 5.35
C ALA A 229 -5.51 5.03 6.25
N ALA A 230 -6.43 4.71 7.18
CA ALA A 230 -6.29 3.56 8.05
C ALA A 230 -6.55 2.26 7.27
N CYS A 231 -5.48 1.56 6.90
CA CYS A 231 -5.53 0.33 6.14
C CYS A 231 -5.47 -0.93 7.02
N THR A 232 -6.01 -2.03 6.52
CA THR A 232 -5.69 -3.36 7.02
C THR A 232 -4.21 -3.68 6.79
N ALA A 233 -3.70 -4.73 7.42
CA ALA A 233 -2.51 -5.42 6.90
C ALA A 233 -2.77 -5.83 5.43
N THR A 234 -1.72 -5.85 4.62
CA THR A 234 -1.81 -6.41 3.27
C THR A 234 -2.09 -7.89 3.37
N VAL A 235 -3.09 -8.34 2.62
CA VAL A 235 -3.49 -9.74 2.49
C VAL A 235 -3.05 -10.26 1.13
N PRO A 236 -2.27 -11.35 1.08
CA PRO A 236 -1.94 -12.02 -0.18
C PRO A 236 -3.17 -12.79 -0.68
N VAL A 237 -3.83 -12.27 -1.72
CA VAL A 237 -4.99 -12.92 -2.35
C VAL A 237 -4.51 -13.77 -3.51
N ILE A 238 -4.78 -15.07 -3.43
CA ILE A 238 -4.44 -16.02 -4.49
C ILE A 238 -5.53 -15.98 -5.57
N VAL A 239 -5.12 -15.75 -6.82
CA VAL A 239 -6.00 -15.75 -7.99
C VAL A 239 -5.50 -16.80 -8.98
N PRO A 240 -6.22 -17.93 -9.17
CA PRO A 240 -5.83 -18.94 -10.16
C PRO A 240 -5.74 -18.36 -11.57
N VAL A 241 -4.82 -18.85 -12.39
CA VAL A 241 -4.69 -18.45 -13.79
C VAL A 241 -6.00 -18.68 -14.55
N ASN A 242 -6.36 -17.74 -15.44
CA ASN A 242 -7.69 -17.66 -16.10
C ASN A 242 -8.88 -17.49 -15.13
N GLY A 243 -8.62 -17.38 -13.84
CA GLY A 243 -9.59 -17.14 -12.79
C GLY A 243 -9.76 -15.66 -12.46
N ARG A 244 -10.65 -15.41 -11.50
CA ARG A 244 -10.87 -14.07 -10.95
C ARG A 244 -11.32 -14.14 -9.50
N VAL A 245 -10.92 -13.16 -8.70
CA VAL A 245 -11.41 -12.96 -7.34
C VAL A 245 -12.01 -11.56 -7.23
N THR A 246 -13.25 -11.47 -6.76
CA THR A 246 -13.91 -10.18 -6.51
C THR A 246 -13.86 -9.86 -5.03
N LEU A 247 -13.24 -8.74 -4.69
CA LEU A 247 -13.18 -8.20 -3.34
C LEU A 247 -14.33 -7.20 -3.16
N ARG A 248 -15.11 -7.38 -2.09
CA ARG A 248 -16.16 -6.43 -1.69
C ARG A 248 -16.16 -6.33 -0.18
N ALA A 249 -16.23 -5.12 0.33
CA ALA A 249 -16.45 -4.87 1.75
C ALA A 249 -17.65 -3.94 1.93
N LEU A 250 -18.35 -4.05 3.05
CA LEU A 250 -19.27 -3.04 3.55
C LEU A 250 -18.49 -2.15 4.49
N VAL A 251 -18.51 -0.84 4.28
CA VAL A 251 -17.93 0.14 5.21
C VAL A 251 -19.00 1.17 5.55
N ALA A 252 -19.35 1.31 6.82
CA ALA A 252 -20.38 2.23 7.27
C ALA A 252 -19.78 3.34 8.15
N ASP A 253 -20.03 4.57 7.74
CA ASP A 253 -19.72 5.77 8.51
C ASP A 253 -21.02 6.44 9.03
N ALA A 254 -20.90 7.64 9.61
CA ALA A 254 -22.04 8.41 10.11
C ALA A 254 -23.05 8.86 9.02
N ARG A 255 -22.67 8.81 7.73
CA ARG A 255 -23.49 9.23 6.57
C ARG A 255 -24.16 8.04 5.89
N GLY A 256 -23.65 6.83 6.07
CA GLY A 256 -24.25 5.60 5.56
C GLY A 256 -23.22 4.57 5.11
N PRO A 257 -23.67 3.41 4.63
CA PRO A 257 -22.80 2.36 4.12
C PRO A 257 -22.34 2.64 2.69
N VAL A 258 -21.06 2.38 2.43
CA VAL A 258 -20.48 2.20 1.09
C VAL A 258 -20.04 0.77 0.88
N THR A 259 -19.84 0.40 -0.39
CA THR A 259 -19.41 -0.93 -0.79
C THR A 259 -18.23 -0.88 -1.74
N PRO A 260 -16.99 -0.60 -1.26
CA PRO A 260 -15.79 -0.67 -2.10
C PRO A 260 -15.65 -2.03 -2.76
N ARG A 261 -15.23 -2.02 -4.03
CA ARG A 261 -15.12 -3.20 -4.86
C ARG A 261 -13.93 -3.12 -5.82
N VAL A 262 -13.18 -4.22 -5.91
CA VAL A 262 -12.21 -4.48 -6.98
C VAL A 262 -12.32 -5.94 -7.44
N THR A 263 -12.02 -6.22 -8.71
CA THR A 263 -11.95 -7.58 -9.26
C THR A 263 -10.55 -7.86 -9.78
N LEU A 264 -9.85 -8.82 -9.18
CA LEU A 264 -8.54 -9.26 -9.61
C LEU A 264 -8.67 -10.39 -10.62
N ARG A 265 -7.81 -10.40 -11.64
CA ARG A 265 -7.74 -11.46 -12.66
C ARG A 265 -6.29 -11.86 -12.84
N CYS A 266 -6.04 -13.15 -12.99
CA CYS A 266 -4.74 -13.69 -13.31
C CYS A 266 -4.74 -14.23 -14.74
N THR A 267 -3.78 -13.81 -15.55
CA THR A 267 -3.56 -14.28 -16.93
C THR A 267 -2.26 -15.08 -17.00
N PRO A 268 -2.13 -16.04 -17.93
CA PRO A 268 -0.85 -16.70 -18.20
C PRO A 268 0.20 -15.74 -18.79
#